data_AF-A0A9D4HEV9-F1
#
_entry.id   AF-A0A9D4HEV9-F1
#
_cell.length_a   1.000
_cell.length_b   1.000
_cell.length_c   1.000
_cell.angle_alpha   90.00
_cell.angle_beta   90.00
_cell.angle_gamma   90.00
#
_symmetry.space_group_name_H-M   'P 1'
#
loop_
_entity.id
_entity.type
_entity.pdbx_description
1 polymer ?
#
loop_
_entity_poly.entity_id
_entity_poly.type
_entity_poly.pdbx_seq_one_letter_code
_entity_poly.pdbx_strand_id
1 'polypeptide(L)'
;MGIAIHSNPITYNIIVGYKPPKFPVQMFLQSLQTQIINLQNLIILGDFNQTGNTGIFNRFLQENSIRQYITTPTHILGDTLDLIISNLPDLHSITKAVPYTDHHLVAVKLDNPCNGN
;
A
#
# COMPACT_ATOMS: atom_id res chain seq x y z
N MET A 1 -36.07 8.77 -25.29
CA MET A 1 -34.90 9.47 -24.73
C MET A 1 -34.09 8.42 -23.98
N GLY A 2 -32.96 7.98 -24.51
CA GLY A 2 -32.12 6.95 -23.88
C GLY A 2 -30.92 7.61 -23.24
N ILE A 3 -30.72 7.41 -21.94
CA ILE A 3 -29.48 7.77 -21.25
C ILE A 3 -28.56 6.57 -21.38
N ALA A 4 -27.48 6.71 -22.14
CA ALA A 4 -26.41 5.73 -22.15
C ALA A 4 -25.44 6.06 -21.01
N ILE A 5 -25.35 5.18 -20.02
CA ILE A 5 -24.32 5.25 -18.99
C ILE A 5 -23.14 4.42 -19.50
N HIS A 6 -22.07 5.09 -19.89
CA HIS A 6 -20.79 4.45 -20.19
C HIS A 6 -19.92 4.47 -18.93
N SER A 7 -19.77 3.33 -18.26
CA SER A 7 -18.74 3.15 -17.23
C SER A 7 -17.48 2.57 -17.90
N ASN A 8 -16.40 3.34 -17.91
CA ASN A 8 -15.09 2.81 -18.29
C ASN A 8 -14.58 1.92 -17.14
N PRO A 9 -14.08 0.70 -17.40
CA PRO A 9 -13.50 -0.14 -16.37
C PRO A 9 -12.26 0.54 -15.77
N ILE A 10 -12.23 0.67 -14.45
CA ILE A 10 -11.04 1.16 -13.73
C ILE A 10 -10.06 -0.01 -13.59
N THR A 11 -8.81 0.21 -14.01
CA THR A 11 -7.72 -0.76 -13.86
C THR A 11 -6.80 -0.32 -12.74
N TYR A 12 -6.43 -1.26 -11.88
CA TYR A 12 -5.52 -1.06 -10.76
C TYR A 12 -4.22 -1.83 -10.98
N ASN A 13 -3.10 -1.20 -10.63
CA ASN A 13 -1.79 -1.86 -10.56
C ASN A 13 -1.56 -2.32 -9.12
N ILE A 14 -1.41 -3.63 -8.91
CA ILE A 14 -1.16 -4.19 -7.58
C ILE A 14 0.23 -4.81 -7.57
N ILE A 15 1.09 -4.33 -6.67
CA ILE A 15 2.44 -4.86 -6.45
C ILE A 15 2.50 -5.47 -5.05
N VAL A 16 2.99 -6.70 -4.96
CA VAL A 16 3.29 -7.36 -3.69
C VAL A 16 4.80 -7.29 -3.45
N GLY A 17 5.20 -6.58 -2.40
CA GLY A 17 6.60 -6.37 -2.05
C GLY A 17 6.98 -7.12 -0.78
N TYR A 18 8.13 -7.77 -0.79
CA TYR A 18 8.77 -8.30 0.42
C TYR A 18 10.19 -7.75 0.50
N LYS A 19 10.50 -7.02 1.59
CA LYS A 19 11.88 -6.62 1.90
C LYS A 19 12.40 -7.54 3.02
N PRO A 20 13.40 -8.40 2.76
CA PRO A 20 13.95 -9.26 3.79
C PRO A 20 14.45 -8.47 5.02
N PRO A 21 14.43 -9.07 6.22
CA PRO A 21 15.08 -8.51 7.38
C PRO A 21 16.54 -8.21 7.07
N LYS A 22 17.05 -7.07 7.56
CA LYS A 22 18.44 -6.58 7.36
C LYS A 22 18.80 -6.19 5.91
N PHE A 23 17.93 -6.41 4.93
CA PHE A 23 18.18 -5.91 3.57
C PHE A 23 18.12 -4.37 3.55
N PRO A 24 19.07 -3.67 2.90
CA PRO A 24 19.11 -2.21 2.92
C PRO A 24 17.84 -1.57 2.34
N VAL A 25 17.16 -0.76 3.15
CA VAL A 25 15.92 -0.07 2.75
C VAL A 25 16.11 0.77 1.48
N GLN A 26 17.24 1.43 1.33
CA GLN A 26 17.55 2.25 0.16
C GLN A 26 17.59 1.43 -1.13
N MET A 27 18.20 0.25 -1.12
CA MET A 27 18.27 -0.62 -2.29
C MET A 27 16.89 -1.17 -2.66
N PHE A 28 16.09 -1.54 -1.65
CA PHE A 28 14.71 -1.98 -1.85
C PHE A 28 13.87 -0.88 -2.50
N LEU A 29 13.93 0.34 -1.96
CA LEU A 29 13.18 1.48 -2.49
C LEU A 29 13.64 1.90 -3.89
N GLN A 30 14.94 1.82 -4.19
CA GLN A 30 15.45 2.06 -5.55
C GLN A 30 14.92 1.02 -6.54
N SER A 31 14.87 -0.26 -6.16
CA SER A 31 14.28 -1.30 -7.01
C SER A 31 12.77 -1.11 -7.18
N LEU A 32 12.07 -0.67 -6.14
CA LEU A 32 10.64 -0.39 -6.23
C LEU A 32 10.38 0.83 -7.11
N GLN A 33 11.19 1.89 -6.98
CA GLN A 33 11.11 3.12 -7.76
C GLN A 33 11.09 2.83 -9.25
N THR A 34 11.96 1.94 -9.74
CA THR A 34 12.05 1.63 -11.19
C THR A 34 10.83 0.88 -11.72
N GLN A 35 10.12 0.16 -10.85
CA GLN A 35 8.93 -0.62 -11.23
C GLN A 35 7.66 0.23 -11.25
N ILE A 36 7.61 1.32 -10.48
CA ILE A 36 6.40 2.14 -10.30
C ILE A 36 6.37 3.38 -11.21
N ILE A 37 7.42 3.60 -12.00
CA ILE A 37 7.52 4.75 -12.90
C ILE A 37 6.30 4.79 -13.83
N ASN A 38 5.61 5.93 -13.85
CA ASN A 38 4.41 6.19 -14.66
C ASN A 38 3.20 5.29 -14.36
N LEU A 39 3.19 4.55 -13.24
CA LEU A 39 2.02 3.78 -12.84
C LEU A 39 0.98 4.67 -12.13
N GLN A 40 -0.26 4.60 -12.60
CA GLN A 40 -1.43 5.18 -11.94
C GLN A 40 -2.28 4.08 -11.29
N ASN A 41 -3.20 4.46 -10.40
CA ASN A 41 -4.07 3.53 -9.67
C ASN A 41 -3.28 2.40 -9.00
N LEU A 42 -2.20 2.77 -8.32
CA LEU A 42 -1.17 1.87 -7.83
C LEU A 42 -1.40 1.54 -6.36
N ILE A 43 -1.40 0.25 -6.02
CA ILE A 43 -1.43 -0.27 -4.66
C ILE A 43 -0.20 -1.15 -4.50
N ILE A 44 0.61 -0.86 -3.50
CA ILE A 44 1.77 -1.67 -3.13
C ILE A 44 1.54 -2.16 -1.70
N LEU A 45 1.65 -3.47 -1.49
CA LEU A 45 1.43 -4.08 -0.19
C LEU A 45 2.42 -5.19 0.12
N GLY A 46 2.67 -5.43 1.40
CA GLY A 46 3.42 -6.59 1.89
C GLY A 46 4.32 -6.27 3.08
N ASP A 47 5.14 -7.24 3.47
CA ASP A 47 6.06 -7.12 4.61
C ASP A 47 7.36 -6.42 4.20
N PHE A 48 7.53 -5.20 4.69
CA PHE A 48 8.66 -4.36 4.36
C PHE A 48 9.76 -4.48 5.42
N ASN A 49 9.58 -5.21 6.52
CA ASN A 49 10.54 -5.31 7.64
C ASN A 49 11.19 -3.94 7.94
N GLN A 50 10.36 -2.90 7.97
CA GLN A 50 10.77 -1.51 8.07
C GLN A 50 9.65 -0.73 8.73
N THR A 51 9.98 -0.04 9.82
CA THR A 51 9.03 0.91 10.41
C THR A 51 8.82 2.05 9.42
N GLY A 52 7.57 2.30 9.04
CA GLY A 52 7.19 3.25 7.98
C GLY A 52 7.53 4.73 8.25
N ASN A 53 8.30 5.04 9.29
CA ASN A 53 8.59 6.41 9.71
C ASN A 53 10.10 6.74 9.71
N THR A 54 10.84 6.24 8.71
CA THR A 54 12.22 6.68 8.48
C THR A 54 12.29 7.77 7.43
N GLY A 55 13.27 8.68 7.55
CA GLY A 55 13.40 9.82 6.63
C GLY A 55 13.52 9.43 5.15
N ILE A 56 14.19 8.31 4.84
CA ILE A 56 14.34 7.82 3.46
C ILE A 56 13.01 7.28 2.93
N PHE A 57 12.26 6.53 3.74
CA PHE A 57 10.97 6.00 3.35
C PHE A 57 9.94 7.13 3.14
N ASN A 58 9.90 8.10 4.06
CA ASN A 58 9.05 9.28 3.95
C ASN A 58 9.37 10.10 2.69
N ARG A 59 10.66 10.25 2.33
CA ARG A 59 11.07 10.90 1.08
C ARG A 59 10.55 10.13 -0.13
N PHE A 60 10.72 8.81 -0.16
CA PHE A 60 10.20 7.96 -1.24
C PHE A 60 8.69 8.13 -1.43
N LEU A 61 7.92 8.15 -0.34
CA LEU A 61 6.47 8.38 -0.41
C LEU A 61 6.14 9.75 -1.02
N GLN A 62 6.81 10.80 -0.57
CA GLN A 62 6.60 12.17 -1.06
C GLN A 62 6.95 12.32 -2.55
N GLU A 63 8.12 11.82 -2.96
CA GLU A 63 8.60 11.92 -4.35
C GLU A 63 7.67 11.20 -5.34
N ASN A 64 6.97 10.16 -4.89
CA ASN A 64 6.06 9.38 -5.73
C ASN A 64 4.59 9.73 -5.56
N SER A 65 4.25 10.72 -4.72
CA SER A 65 2.85 11.05 -4.38
C SER A 65 2.07 9.84 -3.85
N ILE A 66 2.75 9.00 -3.08
CA ILE A 66 2.21 7.79 -2.45
C ILE A 66 1.98 8.06 -0.96
N ARG A 67 0.91 7.51 -0.40
CA ARG A 67 0.59 7.57 1.03
C ARG A 67 0.64 6.18 1.65
N GLN A 68 1.04 6.09 2.92
CA GLN A 68 0.92 4.86 3.71
C GLN A 68 -0.41 4.82 4.44
N TYR A 69 -1.09 3.68 4.37
CA TYR A 69 -2.43 3.47 4.92
C TYR A 69 -2.44 2.65 6.21
N ILE A 70 -1.33 2.03 6.59
CA ILE A 70 -1.23 1.28 7.85
C ILE A 70 -0.59 2.16 8.92
N THR A 71 -1.33 2.38 10.00
CA THR A 71 -0.90 3.17 11.17
C THR A 71 -0.96 2.38 12.47
N THR A 72 -1.36 1.10 12.40
CA THR A 72 -1.50 0.20 13.56
C THR A 72 -0.50 -0.95 13.47
N PRO A 73 -0.09 -1.53 14.61
CA PRO A 73 0.81 -2.68 14.63
C PRO A 73 0.31 -3.84 13.77
N THR A 74 1.19 -4.39 12.95
CA THR A 74 0.96 -5.54 12.09
C THR A 74 1.70 -6.79 12.54
N HIS A 75 2.49 -6.70 13.60
CA HIS A 75 3.20 -7.82 14.21
C HIS A 75 2.88 -7.92 15.71
N ILE A 76 2.90 -9.13 16.27
CA ILE A 76 2.56 -9.41 17.67
C ILE A 76 3.46 -8.68 18.67
N LEU A 77 4.68 -8.32 18.27
CA LEU A 77 5.61 -7.54 19.09
C LEU A 77 5.29 -6.04 19.12
N GLY A 78 4.25 -5.58 18.42
CA GLY A 78 3.83 -4.18 18.39
C GLY A 78 4.42 -3.37 17.22
N ASP A 79 5.22 -4.00 16.35
CA ASP A 79 5.80 -3.33 15.19
C ASP A 79 4.79 -3.21 14.03
N THR A 80 4.98 -2.17 13.21
CA THR A 80 4.27 -2.00 11.92
C THR A 80 5.25 -2.30 10.79
N LEU A 81 5.25 -3.55 10.32
CA LEU A 81 6.19 -4.08 9.32
C LEU A 81 5.50 -4.34 7.98
N ASP A 82 4.27 -4.84 8.01
CA ASP A 82 3.39 -4.91 6.85
C ASP A 82 2.81 -3.54 6.52
N LEU A 83 3.05 -3.07 5.30
CA LEU A 83 2.61 -1.76 4.84
C LEU A 83 1.66 -1.91 3.66
N ILE A 84 0.76 -0.94 3.55
CA ILE A 84 0.00 -0.66 2.33
C ILE A 84 0.31 0.78 1.96
N ILE A 85 0.86 0.97 0.76
CA ILE A 85 1.17 2.29 0.22
C ILE A 85 0.51 2.45 -1.15
N SER A 86 -0.08 3.61 -1.42
CA SER A 86 -0.81 3.84 -2.68
C SER A 86 -0.89 5.31 -3.07
N ASN A 87 -1.08 5.59 -4.37
CA ASN A 87 -1.42 6.91 -4.89
C ASN A 87 -2.94 7.13 -5.05
N LEU A 88 -3.77 6.18 -4.62
CA LEU A 88 -5.23 6.31 -4.61
C LEU A 88 -5.68 7.07 -3.36
N PRO A 89 -6.64 8.00 -3.46
CA PRO A 89 -7.17 8.74 -2.30
C PRO A 89 -8.15 7.91 -1.44
N ASP A 90 -8.87 6.95 -2.03
CA ASP A 90 -10.04 6.31 -1.42
C ASP A 90 -9.76 4.87 -0.97
N LEU A 91 -8.75 4.75 -0.12
CA LEU A 91 -8.30 3.47 0.43
C LEU A 91 -8.51 3.41 1.93
N HIS A 92 -9.17 2.36 2.37
CA HIS A 92 -9.36 2.05 3.78
C HIS A 92 -8.66 0.75 4.11
N SER A 93 -7.88 0.75 5.20
CA SER A 93 -7.17 -0.42 5.68
C SER A 93 -7.76 -0.90 7.00
N ILE A 94 -7.72 -2.21 7.23
CA ILE A 94 -8.00 -2.84 8.50
C ILE A 94 -6.87 -3.81 8.84
N THR A 95 -6.53 -3.88 10.12
CA THR A 95 -5.54 -4.82 10.66
C THR A 95 -6.21 -5.70 11.70
N LYS A 96 -6.02 -7.02 11.62
CA LYS A 96 -6.65 -8.00 12.52
C LYS A 96 -5.68 -9.12 12.89
N ALA A 97 -5.46 -9.33 14.18
CA ALA A 97 -4.69 -10.48 14.67
C ALA A 97 -5.35 -11.81 14.28
N VAL A 98 -4.53 -12.79 13.90
CA VAL A 98 -4.95 -14.16 13.53
C VAL A 98 -4.11 -15.18 14.30
N PRO A 99 -4.65 -16.37 14.66
CA PRO A 99 -4.00 -17.25 15.65
C PRO A 99 -2.87 -18.13 15.09
N TYR A 100 -2.52 -18.02 13.80
CA TYR A 100 -1.63 -18.97 13.12
C TYR A 100 -0.29 -18.35 12.67
N THR A 101 -0.06 -17.08 12.96
CA THR A 101 1.16 -16.34 12.63
C THR A 101 1.35 -15.19 13.63
N ASP A 102 2.58 -14.77 13.79
CA ASP A 102 3.00 -13.55 14.48
C ASP A 102 2.65 -12.26 13.73
N HIS A 103 2.27 -12.34 12.46
CA HIS A 103 1.72 -11.23 11.68
C HIS A 103 0.19 -11.14 11.79
N HIS A 104 -0.32 -9.91 11.76
CA HIS A 104 -1.74 -9.64 11.66
C HIS A 104 -2.20 -9.71 10.20
N LEU A 105 -3.42 -10.16 9.96
CA LEU A 105 -4.08 -10.00 8.68
C LEU A 105 -4.27 -8.50 8.41
N VAL A 106 -3.72 -8.04 7.29
CA VAL A 106 -4.00 -6.71 6.76
C VAL A 106 -4.96 -6.86 5.58
N ALA A 107 -6.07 -6.14 5.63
CA ALA A 107 -7.05 -6.08 4.55
C ALA A 107 -7.24 -4.64 4.09
N VAL A 108 -7.55 -4.50 2.81
CA VAL A 108 -7.75 -3.21 2.16
C VAL A 108 -9.08 -3.20 1.44
N LYS A 109 -9.81 -2.10 1.58
CA LYS A 109 -11.05 -1.84 0.87
C LYS A 109 -10.84 -0.62 -0.03
N LEU A 110 -11.14 -0.82 -1.30
CA LEU A 110 -11.26 0.23 -2.29
C LEU A 110 -12.73 0.65 -2.33
N ASP A 111 -12.99 1.93 -2.11
CA ASP A 111 -14.33 2.46 -2.37
C ASP A 111 -14.46 2.75 -3.87
N ASN A 112 -15.62 2.40 -4.42
CA ASN A 112 -15.88 2.55 -5.85
C ASN A 112 -16.13 4.04 -6.13
N PRO A 113 -15.37 4.71 -7.01
CA PRO A 113 -15.52 6.15 -7.23
C PRO A 113 -16.86 6.55 -7.87
N CYS A 114 -17.71 5.59 -8.24
CA CYS A 114 -19.02 5.84 -8.83
C CYS A 114 -20.17 6.05 -7.81
N ASN A 115 -19.92 6.03 -6.50
CA ASN A 115 -20.97 6.11 -5.47
C ASN A 115 -20.99 7.45 -4.69
N GLY A 116 -20.52 8.54 -5.29
CA GLY A 116 -20.76 9.89 -4.79
C GLY A 116 -22.02 10.47 -5.42
N ASN A 117 -23.15 10.40 -4.70
CA ASN A 117 -24.37 11.17 -5.00
C ASN A 117 -24.17 12.65 -4.71
#